data_AF-A0A371R0V0-F1
#
_entry.id   AF-A0A371R0V0-F1
#
_cell.length_a   1.000
_cell.length_b   1.000
_cell.length_c   1.000
_cell.angle_alpha   90.00
_cell.angle_beta   90.00
_cell.angle_gamma   90.00
#
_symmetry.space_group_name_H-M   'P 1'
#
loop_
_entity.id
_entity.type
_entity.pdbx_description
1 polymer ?
#
loop_
_entity_poly.entity_id
_entity_poly.type
_entity_poly.pdbx_seq_one_letter_code
_entity_poly.pdbx_strand_id
1 'polypeptide(L)'
;MEEFIQRARSQPRVFLDQIPYLLSANSQGVYYIPFHDLLFAFTLDGEDYLLGFLDLKKRVLIEAPSCDNLEDETLLIDVAEDIPWQGQSTKYAFSIYPVECGGGRAAGFIALKINVELDKAFHNWGAVALYLLKDKTEPYLQHLNQKFRVLDAIEVV
;
A
#
# COMPACT_ATOMS: atom_id res chain seq x y z
N MET A 1 5.82 -3.76 16.41
CA MET A 1 4.74 -2.92 15.84
C MET A 1 5.05 -1.45 16.08
N GLU A 2 5.13 -1.01 17.34
CA GLU A 2 5.39 0.40 17.65
C GLU A 2 6.74 0.91 17.10
N GLU A 3 7.80 0.13 17.24
CA GLU A 3 9.12 0.45 16.65
C GLU A 3 9.06 0.60 15.12
N PHE A 4 8.28 -0.25 14.44
CA PHE A 4 8.07 -0.16 13.00
C PHE A 4 7.36 1.14 12.63
N ILE A 5 6.28 1.50 13.33
CA ILE A 5 5.54 2.75 13.09
C ILE A 5 6.45 3.96 13.33
N GLN A 6 7.25 3.96 14.41
CA GLN A 6 8.18 5.05 14.69
C GLN A 6 9.21 5.21 13.56
N ARG A 7 9.79 4.10 13.09
CA ARG A 7 10.72 4.10 11.96
C ARG A 7 10.05 4.50 10.63
N ALA A 8 8.80 4.14 10.43
CA ALA A 8 8.02 4.55 9.27
C ALA A 8 7.79 6.08 9.28
N ARG A 9 7.35 6.62 10.41
CA ARG A 9 7.09 8.07 10.56
C ARG A 9 8.37 8.92 10.57
N SER A 10 9.55 8.30 10.74
CA SER A 10 10.86 8.96 10.65
C SER A 10 11.42 9.03 9.23
N GLN A 11 10.76 8.43 8.23
CA GLN A 11 11.20 8.56 6.83
C GLN A 11 11.08 10.02 6.34
N PRO A 12 11.82 10.41 5.29
CA PRO A 12 11.71 11.73 4.68
C PRO A 12 10.25 12.07 4.34
N ARG A 13 9.81 13.27 4.71
CA ARG A 13 8.42 13.67 4.56
C ARG A 13 8.13 14.18 3.16
N VAL A 14 6.97 13.79 2.63
CA VAL A 14 6.45 14.26 1.34
C VAL A 14 4.94 14.50 1.43
N PHE A 15 4.42 15.43 0.64
CA PHE A 15 2.99 15.63 0.43
C PHE A 15 2.53 14.94 -0.86
N LEU A 16 1.25 14.57 -0.96
CA LEU A 16 0.74 13.81 -2.12
C LEU A 16 0.99 14.53 -3.46
N ASP A 17 0.80 15.85 -3.48
CA ASP A 17 1.01 16.71 -4.63
C ASP A 17 2.49 16.83 -5.05
N GLN A 18 3.42 16.40 -4.20
CA GLN A 18 4.85 16.37 -4.50
C GLN A 18 5.29 15.06 -5.18
N ILE A 19 4.47 14.00 -5.16
CA ILE A 19 4.82 12.69 -5.75
C ILE A 19 5.15 12.78 -7.24
N PRO A 20 4.39 13.49 -8.11
CA PRO A 20 4.74 13.61 -9.53
C PRO A 20 6.15 14.18 -9.77
N TYR A 21 6.58 15.11 -8.90
CA TYR A 21 7.91 15.70 -8.96
C TYR A 21 9.00 14.71 -8.53
N LEU A 22 8.74 13.89 -7.51
CA LEU A 22 9.68 12.84 -7.10
C LEU A 22 9.90 11.80 -8.19
N LEU A 23 8.81 11.35 -8.83
CA LEU A 23 8.86 10.40 -9.94
C LEU A 23 9.65 10.99 -11.11
N SER A 24 9.31 12.23 -11.51
CA SER A 24 9.98 12.94 -12.61
C SER A 24 11.46 13.20 -12.34
N ALA A 25 11.84 13.43 -11.08
CA ALA A 25 13.23 13.60 -10.65
C ALA A 25 13.98 12.26 -10.43
N ASN A 26 13.30 11.11 -10.65
CA ASN A 26 13.80 9.76 -10.38
C ASN A 26 14.43 9.63 -8.98
N SER A 27 13.86 10.31 -7.99
CA SER A 27 14.33 10.32 -6.61
C SER A 27 13.79 9.11 -5.85
N GLN A 28 14.23 7.90 -6.22
CA GLN A 28 13.73 6.65 -5.65
C GLN A 28 13.98 6.57 -4.14
N GLY A 29 13.10 5.87 -3.43
CA GLY A 29 13.24 5.71 -1.99
C GLY A 29 11.92 5.46 -1.27
N VAL A 30 11.96 5.61 0.06
CA VAL A 30 10.81 5.49 0.95
C VAL A 30 10.57 6.83 1.64
N TYR A 31 9.32 7.25 1.65
CA TYR A 31 8.87 8.55 2.12
C TYR A 31 7.65 8.36 3.03
N TYR A 32 7.45 9.31 3.93
CA TYR A 32 6.30 9.35 4.82
C TYR A 32 5.37 10.51 4.44
N ILE A 33 4.07 10.23 4.34
CA ILE A 33 3.01 11.22 4.02
C ILE A 33 2.22 11.50 5.32
N PRO A 34 2.52 12.58 6.06
CA PRO A 34 2.07 12.74 7.45
C PRO A 34 0.56 12.87 7.62
N PHE A 35 -0.13 13.64 6.78
CA PHE A 35 -1.56 13.90 6.94
C PHE A 35 -2.42 12.63 6.73
N HIS A 36 -1.90 11.71 5.91
CA HIS A 36 -2.57 10.46 5.59
C HIS A 36 -2.02 9.27 6.34
N ASP A 37 -0.96 9.44 7.13
CA ASP A 37 -0.22 8.37 7.80
C ASP A 37 0.09 7.20 6.86
N LEU A 38 0.63 7.53 5.68
CA LEU A 38 1.03 6.57 4.66
C LEU A 38 2.55 6.53 4.55
N LEU A 39 3.11 5.32 4.37
CA LEU A 39 4.40 5.21 3.69
C LEU A 39 4.18 5.15 2.19
N PHE A 40 5.07 5.81 1.46
CA PHE A 40 5.17 5.74 0.02
C PHE A 40 6.58 5.28 -0.35
N ALA A 41 6.68 4.27 -1.18
CA ALA A 41 7.94 3.82 -1.74
C ALA A 41 7.85 3.83 -3.26
N PHE A 42 8.95 4.13 -3.94
CA PHE A 42 9.04 3.82 -5.35
C PHE A 42 10.45 3.49 -5.82
N THR A 43 10.49 2.67 -6.86
CA THR A 43 11.67 2.37 -7.66
C THR A 43 11.30 2.45 -9.15
N LEU A 44 12.30 2.65 -10.01
CA LEU A 44 12.14 2.49 -11.45
C LEU A 44 12.63 1.08 -11.83
N ASP A 45 11.80 0.32 -12.53
CA ASP A 45 12.14 -0.99 -13.09
C ASP A 45 11.90 -0.97 -14.60
N GLY A 46 12.98 -0.85 -15.37
CA GLY A 46 12.89 -0.65 -16.82
C GLY A 46 12.14 0.63 -17.18
N GLU A 47 10.94 0.47 -17.75
CA GLU A 47 10.05 1.55 -18.22
C GLU A 47 8.83 1.77 -17.31
N ASP A 48 8.83 1.17 -16.12
CA ASP A 48 7.73 1.30 -15.15
C ASP A 48 8.24 1.81 -13.80
N TYR A 49 7.51 2.75 -13.21
CA TYR A 49 7.60 3.06 -11.80
C TYR A 49 6.82 2.01 -11.00
N LEU A 50 7.50 1.34 -10.09
CA LEU A 50 6.88 0.44 -9.12
C LEU A 50 6.58 1.24 -7.86
N LEU A 51 5.30 1.54 -7.62
CA LEU A 51 4.83 2.31 -6.48
C LEU A 51 4.31 1.38 -5.39
N GLY A 52 4.72 1.61 -4.15
CA GLY A 52 4.18 0.96 -2.96
C GLY A 52 3.63 1.99 -1.99
N PHE A 53 2.45 1.72 -1.45
CA PHE A 53 1.81 2.51 -0.41
C PHE A 53 1.47 1.61 0.76
N LEU A 54 1.76 2.03 1.99
CA LEU A 54 1.41 1.30 3.19
C LEU A 54 0.54 2.15 4.11
N ASP A 55 -0.67 1.69 4.36
CA ASP A 55 -1.64 2.35 5.24
C ASP A 55 -1.37 2.03 6.71
N LEU A 56 -0.67 2.95 7.39
CA LEU A 56 -0.36 2.81 8.81
C LEU A 56 -1.58 3.06 9.71
N LYS A 57 -2.68 3.61 9.16
CA LYS A 57 -3.93 3.81 9.91
C LYS A 57 -4.69 2.53 10.11
N LYS A 58 -4.46 1.48 9.33
CA LYS A 58 -5.26 0.25 9.42
C LYS A 58 -4.40 -0.97 9.70
N ARG A 59 -4.42 -1.40 10.96
CA ARG A 59 -3.76 -2.64 11.39
C ARG A 59 -4.70 -3.82 11.16
N VAL A 60 -4.18 -4.87 10.54
CA VAL A 60 -4.91 -6.12 10.29
C VAL A 60 -4.23 -7.25 11.04
N LEU A 61 -5.03 -8.08 11.72
CA LEU A 61 -4.60 -9.31 12.39
C LEU A 61 -5.28 -10.50 11.72
N ILE A 62 -4.49 -11.46 11.26
CA ILE A 62 -4.98 -12.68 10.60
C ILE A 62 -4.41 -13.95 11.25
N GLU A 63 -5.12 -15.06 11.11
CA GLU A 63 -4.58 -16.39 11.40
C GLU A 63 -3.58 -16.77 10.31
N ALA A 64 -2.29 -16.85 10.65
CA ALA A 64 -1.23 -17.22 9.72
C ALA A 64 -0.09 -17.91 10.50
N PRO A 65 0.43 -19.05 10.01
CA PRO A 65 1.44 -19.82 10.75
C PRO A 65 2.81 -19.11 10.80
N SER A 66 3.17 -18.33 9.78
CA SER A 66 4.40 -17.54 9.73
C SER A 66 4.21 -16.24 8.92
N CYS A 67 5.23 -15.38 8.94
CA CYS A 67 5.32 -14.19 8.09
C CYS A 67 5.85 -14.51 6.68
N ASP A 68 6.39 -15.71 6.49
CA ASP A 68 7.07 -16.06 5.25
C ASP A 68 6.06 -16.08 4.10
N ASN A 69 6.35 -15.33 3.04
CA ASN A 69 5.49 -15.18 1.85
C ASN A 69 4.09 -14.60 2.15
N LEU A 70 3.82 -14.05 3.34
CA LEU A 70 2.48 -13.59 3.70
C LEU A 70 1.95 -12.51 2.75
N GLU A 71 2.82 -11.60 2.30
CA GLU A 71 2.43 -10.60 1.29
C GLU A 71 1.95 -11.24 -0.02
N ASP A 72 2.60 -12.31 -0.46
CA ASP A 72 2.24 -12.99 -1.71
C ASP A 72 0.98 -13.84 -1.53
N GLU A 73 0.81 -14.49 -0.37
CA GLU A 73 -0.38 -15.29 -0.09
C GLU A 73 -1.64 -14.44 0.13
N THR A 74 -1.46 -13.24 0.70
CA THR A 74 -2.54 -12.26 0.91
C THR A 74 -2.76 -11.35 -0.29
N LEU A 75 -2.06 -11.60 -1.40
CA LEU A 75 -2.13 -10.80 -2.61
C LEU A 75 -3.52 -10.90 -3.26
N LEU A 76 -4.10 -9.75 -3.56
CA LEU A 76 -5.26 -9.61 -4.44
C LEU A 76 -4.91 -8.60 -5.54
N ILE A 77 -4.88 -9.07 -6.78
CA ILE A 77 -4.70 -8.22 -7.96
C ILE A 77 -6.07 -7.89 -8.53
N ASP A 78 -6.28 -6.62 -8.84
CA ASP A 78 -7.52 -6.14 -9.44
C ASP A 78 -7.25 -4.93 -10.35
N VAL A 79 -8.28 -4.48 -11.06
CA VAL A 79 -8.21 -3.35 -11.99
C VAL A 79 -9.31 -2.36 -11.62
N ALA A 80 -8.92 -1.09 -11.46
CA ALA A 80 -9.86 0.00 -11.31
C ALA A 80 -10.04 0.73 -12.64
N GLU A 81 -11.24 0.63 -13.19
CA GLU A 81 -11.65 1.34 -14.40
C GLU A 81 -11.94 2.82 -14.10
N ASP A 82 -11.71 3.67 -15.09
CA ASP A 82 -11.84 5.13 -15.03
C ASP A 82 -10.95 5.79 -13.95
N ILE A 83 -9.78 5.21 -13.68
CA ILE A 83 -8.78 5.70 -12.73
C ILE A 83 -7.40 5.75 -13.41
N PRO A 84 -6.65 6.87 -13.33
CA PRO A 84 -6.97 8.10 -12.61
C PRO A 84 -7.97 9.04 -13.32
N TRP A 85 -8.28 8.77 -14.59
CA TRP A 85 -9.19 9.56 -15.41
C TRP A 85 -10.15 8.67 -16.18
N GLN A 86 -11.26 9.24 -16.64
CA GLN A 86 -12.21 8.56 -17.50
C GLN A 86 -11.53 7.97 -18.74
N GLY A 87 -11.82 6.71 -19.04
CA GLY A 87 -11.24 5.95 -20.15
C GLY A 87 -9.84 5.38 -19.87
N GLN A 88 -9.30 5.56 -18.66
CA GLN A 88 -8.06 4.92 -18.22
C GLN A 88 -8.35 3.84 -17.18
N SER A 89 -7.49 2.84 -17.09
CA SER A 89 -7.56 1.83 -16.04
C SER A 89 -6.25 1.74 -15.28
N THR A 90 -6.35 1.45 -13.99
CA THR A 90 -5.20 1.27 -13.09
C THR A 90 -5.23 -0.16 -12.56
N LYS A 91 -4.24 -0.96 -12.92
CA LYS A 91 -3.99 -2.26 -12.29
C LYS A 91 -3.29 -2.03 -10.95
N TYR A 92 -3.81 -2.67 -9.91
CA TYR A 92 -3.26 -2.56 -8.57
C TYR A 92 -3.24 -3.91 -7.87
N ALA A 93 -2.45 -4.00 -6.80
CA ALA A 93 -2.44 -5.16 -5.93
C ALA A 93 -2.52 -4.76 -4.46
N PHE A 94 -3.43 -5.38 -3.73
CA PHE A 94 -3.46 -5.33 -2.27
C PHE A 94 -2.72 -6.52 -1.67
N SER A 95 -2.05 -6.30 -0.55
CA SER A 95 -1.51 -7.36 0.30
C SER A 95 -1.47 -6.90 1.76
N ILE A 96 -1.24 -7.82 2.69
CA ILE A 96 -0.88 -7.49 4.07
C ILE A 96 0.65 -7.47 4.17
N TYR A 97 1.22 -6.32 4.49
CA TYR A 97 2.63 -6.19 4.87
C TYR A 97 2.82 -6.65 6.32
N PRO A 98 3.45 -7.80 6.57
CA PRO A 98 3.62 -8.29 7.93
C PRO A 98 4.63 -7.45 8.71
N VAL A 99 4.31 -7.16 9.97
CA VAL A 99 5.21 -6.47 10.90
C VAL A 99 5.50 -7.32 12.13
N GLU A 100 4.57 -8.18 12.53
CA GLU A 100 4.73 -9.11 13.64
C GLU A 100 4.11 -10.45 13.30
N CYS A 101 4.82 -11.56 13.57
CA CYS A 101 4.26 -12.90 13.49
C CYS A 101 4.66 -13.74 14.70
N GLY A 102 3.77 -14.66 15.06
CA GLY A 102 4.02 -15.62 16.13
C GLY A 102 2.72 -16.24 16.64
N GLY A 103 2.82 -17.45 17.20
CA GLY A 103 1.67 -18.11 17.83
C GLY A 103 0.50 -18.39 16.88
N GLY A 104 0.78 -18.63 15.59
CA GLY A 104 -0.25 -18.89 14.57
C GLY A 104 -1.01 -17.64 14.11
N ARG A 105 -0.45 -16.45 14.33
CA ARG A 105 -1.03 -15.17 13.91
C ARG A 105 0.02 -14.28 13.25
N ALA A 106 -0.45 -13.42 12.36
CA ALA A 106 0.31 -12.34 11.78
C ALA A 106 -0.45 -11.02 11.92
N ALA A 107 0.27 -9.97 12.32
CA ALA A 107 -0.21 -8.60 12.37
C ALA A 107 0.57 -7.73 11.39
N GLY A 108 -0.14 -6.88 10.67
CA GLY A 108 0.45 -6.06 9.62
C GLY A 108 -0.43 -4.89 9.22
N PHE A 109 -0.06 -4.27 8.09
CA PHE A 109 -0.76 -3.14 7.51
C PHE A 109 -1.16 -3.45 6.08
N ILE A 110 -2.17 -2.75 5.58
CA ILE A 110 -2.61 -2.89 4.19
C ILE A 110 -1.59 -2.20 3.29
N ALA A 111 -1.00 -2.98 2.38
CA ALA A 111 -0.14 -2.51 1.32
C ALA A 111 -0.92 -2.43 0.00
N LEU A 112 -0.73 -1.34 -0.74
CA LEU A 112 -1.22 -1.14 -2.09
C LEU A 112 -0.03 -0.94 -3.02
N LYS A 113 0.05 -1.75 -4.08
CA LYS A 113 1.10 -1.68 -5.10
C LYS A 113 0.49 -1.27 -6.43
N ILE A 114 1.13 -0.34 -7.13
CA ILE A 114 0.69 0.16 -8.44
C ILE A 114 1.91 0.24 -9.35
N ASN A 115 1.81 -0.33 -10.54
CA ASN A 115 2.83 -0.16 -11.58
C ASN A 115 2.37 0.93 -12.55
N VAL A 116 3.27 1.85 -12.86
CA VAL A 116 2.95 3.06 -13.61
C VAL A 116 3.96 3.24 -14.74
N GLU A 117 3.47 3.26 -15.97
CA GLU A 117 4.25 3.61 -17.16
C GLU A 117 4.88 5.02 -17.02
N LEU A 118 6.11 5.19 -17.52
CA LEU A 118 6.84 6.47 -17.42
C LEU A 118 6.04 7.69 -17.87
N ASP A 119 5.27 7.57 -18.94
CA ASP A 119 4.49 8.66 -19.51
C ASP A 119 3.33 9.10 -18.61
N LYS A 120 2.91 8.28 -17.65
CA LYS A 120 1.84 8.57 -16.66
C LYS A 120 2.37 9.07 -15.31
N ALA A 121 3.68 9.31 -15.19
CA ALA A 121 4.30 9.78 -13.94
C ALA A 121 3.77 11.13 -13.43
N PHE A 122 3.17 11.94 -14.31
CA PHE A 122 2.65 13.26 -13.97
C PHE A 122 1.33 13.22 -13.18
N HIS A 123 0.67 12.07 -13.09
CA HIS A 123 -0.54 11.92 -12.27
C HIS A 123 -0.22 11.92 -10.77
N ASN A 124 -1.15 12.41 -9.96
CA ASN A 124 -1.01 12.35 -8.51
C ASN A 124 -1.35 10.94 -8.00
N TRP A 125 -0.38 10.03 -8.11
CA TRP A 125 -0.53 8.64 -7.69
C TRP A 125 -0.77 8.47 -6.19
N GLY A 126 -0.38 9.45 -5.36
CA GLY A 126 -0.77 9.46 -3.94
C GLY A 126 -2.27 9.65 -3.73
N ALA A 127 -2.89 10.56 -4.50
CA ALA A 127 -4.35 10.74 -4.45
C ALA A 127 -5.09 9.51 -4.98
N VAL A 128 -4.58 8.88 -6.04
CA VAL A 128 -5.09 7.62 -6.56
C VAL A 128 -5.01 6.51 -5.52
N ALA A 129 -3.84 6.35 -4.88
CA ALA A 129 -3.63 5.35 -3.84
C ALA A 129 -4.61 5.54 -2.68
N LEU A 130 -4.85 6.77 -2.24
CA LEU A 130 -5.82 7.06 -1.19
C LEU A 130 -7.25 6.73 -1.59
N TYR A 131 -7.63 7.04 -2.82
CA TYR A 131 -8.94 6.66 -3.34
C TYR A 131 -9.11 5.13 -3.31
N LEU A 132 -8.13 4.39 -3.84
CA LEU A 132 -8.15 2.93 -3.88
C LEU A 132 -8.16 2.34 -2.45
N LEU A 133 -7.30 2.82 -1.55
CA LEU A 133 -7.30 2.41 -0.15
C LEU A 133 -8.68 2.65 0.50
N LYS A 134 -9.32 3.79 0.24
CA LYS A 134 -10.64 4.08 0.81
C LYS A 134 -11.76 3.20 0.22
N ASP A 135 -11.78 3.01 -1.10
CA ASP A 135 -12.87 2.34 -1.81
C ASP A 135 -12.76 0.81 -1.75
N LYS A 136 -11.53 0.29 -1.80
CA LYS A 136 -11.26 -1.14 -2.06
C LYS A 136 -10.80 -1.92 -0.83
N THR A 137 -10.43 -1.25 0.26
CA THR A 137 -9.98 -1.93 1.49
C THR A 137 -11.03 -2.87 2.06
N GLU A 138 -12.29 -2.46 2.17
CA GLU A 138 -13.33 -3.30 2.75
C GLU A 138 -13.61 -4.54 1.87
N PRO A 139 -13.80 -4.41 0.54
CA PRO A 139 -13.84 -5.56 -0.36
C PRO A 139 -12.60 -6.47 -0.24
N TYR A 140 -11.41 -5.90 -0.12
CA TYR A 140 -10.17 -6.65 0.05
C TYR A 140 -10.17 -7.47 1.35
N LEU A 141 -10.58 -6.89 2.48
CA LEU A 141 -10.65 -7.61 3.76
C LEU A 141 -11.70 -8.74 3.73
N GLN A 142 -12.82 -8.53 3.04
CA GLN A 142 -13.83 -9.58 2.85
C GLN A 142 -13.29 -10.74 2.01
N HIS A 143 -12.53 -10.43 0.95
CA HIS A 143 -11.82 -11.45 0.15
C HIS A 143 -10.78 -12.18 1.00
N LEU A 144 -9.97 -11.43 1.76
CA LEU A 144 -8.94 -11.99 2.63
C LEU A 144 -9.54 -12.97 3.63
N ASN A 145 -10.70 -12.63 4.22
CA ASN A 145 -11.39 -13.48 5.18
C ASN A 145 -11.87 -14.84 4.63
N GLN A 146 -11.92 -14.99 3.30
CA GLN A 146 -12.23 -16.29 2.65
C GLN A 146 -11.03 -17.23 2.64
N LYS A 147 -9.80 -16.70 2.74
CA LYS A 147 -8.54 -17.47 2.69
C LYS A 147 -7.86 -17.54 4.06
N PHE A 148 -7.79 -16.41 4.75
CA PHE A 148 -7.20 -16.25 6.07
C PHE A 148 -8.27 -15.70 6.99
N ARG A 149 -8.53 -16.35 8.13
CA ARG A 149 -9.48 -15.80 9.08
C ARG A 149 -8.95 -14.46 9.58
N VAL A 150 -9.67 -13.37 9.27
CA VAL A 150 -9.38 -12.04 9.80
C VAL A 150 -9.89 -11.99 11.22
N LEU A 151 -8.96 -11.91 12.16
CA LEU A 151 -9.26 -11.89 13.59
C LEU A 151 -9.65 -10.48 14.04
N ASP A 152 -9.02 -9.47 13.45
CA ASP A 152 -9.22 -8.08 13.81
C ASP A 152 -8.75 -7.13 12.70
N ALA A 153 -9.40 -5.99 12.54
CA ALA A 153 -8.99 -4.91 11.66
C ALA A 153 -9.36 -3.56 12.31
N ILE A 154 -8.37 -2.88 12.88
CA ILE A 154 -8.59 -1.70 13.71
C ILE A 154 -7.95 -0.47 13.06
N GLU A 155 -8.67 0.65 13.09
CA GLU A 155 -8.11 1.97 12.84
C GLU A 155 -7.20 2.40 13.99
N VAL A 156 -5.93 2.64 13.67
CA VAL A 156 -4.91 3.15 14.59
C VAL A 156 -5.10 4.67 14.69
N VAL A 157 -5.49 5.15 15.88
CA VAL A 157 -5.69 6.56 16.21
C VAL A 157 -4.38 7.20 16.65
#